data_AF-A0A7K1SWA2-F1
#
_entry.id   AF-A0A7K1SWA2-F1
#
_cell.length_a   1.000
_cell.length_b   1.000
_cell.length_c   1.000
_cell.angle_alpha   90.00
_cell.angle_beta   90.00
_cell.angle_gamma   90.00
#
_symmetry.space_group_name_H-M   'P 1'
#
loop_
_entity.id
_entity.type
_entity.pdbx_description
1 polymer ?
#
loop_
_entity_poly.entity_id
_entity_poly.type
_entity_poly.pdbx_seq_one_letter_code
_entity_poly.pdbx_strand_id
1 'polypeptide(L)' 'MKVLIEIPDDKASFGMKVLKSLSFVKKAKPISVDSVTLWEDLKDAAEEVRLHKQGKIKLKTAQELLDEL' A
#
# COMPACT_ATOMS: atom_id res chain seq x y z
N MET A 1 -12.91 7.28 -4.96
CA MET A 1 -12.25 6.68 -3.79
C MET A 1 -11.68 5.32 -4.21
N LYS A 2 -10.51 4.92 -3.67
CA LYS A 2 -9.92 3.59 -3.87
C LYS A 2 -10.00 2.87 -2.52
N VAL A 3 -10.47 1.62 -2.52
CA VAL A 3 -10.65 0.81 -1.31
C VAL A 3 -9.89 -0.49 -1.49
N LEU A 4 -9.05 -0.84 -0.52
CA LEU A 4 -8.39 -2.13 -0.44
C LEU A 4 -9.29 -3.06 0.37
N ILE A 5 -9.49 -4.29 -0.13
CA ILE A 5 -10.32 -5.30 0.53
C ILE A 5 -9.49 -6.56 0.63
N GLU A 6 -9.21 -6.97 1.87
CA GLU A 6 -8.56 -8.23 2.16
C GLU A 6 -9.61 -9.33 2.23
N ILE A 7 -9.44 -10.36 1.40
CA ILE A 7 -10.37 -11.48 1.30
C ILE A 7 -9.53 -12.76 1.37
N PRO A 8 -9.90 -13.72 2.23
CA PRO A 8 -9.30 -15.06 2.24
C PRO A 8 -9.33 -15.70 0.84
N ASP A 9 -8.26 -16.40 0.46
CA ASP A 9 -8.10 -17.00 -0.88
C ASP A 9 -9.26 -17.92 -1.29
N ASP A 10 -9.80 -18.67 -0.32
CA ASP A 10 -10.96 -19.56 -0.50
C ASP A 10 -12.23 -18.80 -0.91
N LYS A 11 -12.32 -17.51 -0.55
CA LYS A 11 -13.45 -16.63 -0.84
C LYS A 11 -13.15 -15.57 -1.90
N ALA A 12 -11.90 -15.40 -2.32
CA ALA A 12 -11.49 -14.39 -3.30
C ALA A 12 -12.26 -14.53 -4.63
N SER A 13 -12.46 -15.76 -5.10
CA SER A 13 -13.23 -16.05 -6.32
C SER A 13 -14.70 -15.64 -6.20
N PHE A 14 -15.31 -15.85 -5.03
CA PHE A 14 -16.70 -15.44 -4.77
C PHE A 14 -16.79 -13.91 -4.62
N GLY A 15 -15.91 -13.31 -3.83
CA GLY A 15 -15.85 -11.86 -3.65
C GLY A 15 -15.66 -11.11 -4.96
N MET A 16 -14.82 -11.61 -5.87
CA MET A 16 -14.63 -11.02 -7.20
C MET A 16 -15.90 -11.07 -8.06
N LYS A 17 -16.70 -12.15 -7.98
CA LYS A 17 -18.00 -12.24 -8.69
C LYS A 17 -18.99 -11.21 -8.16
N VAL A 18 -19.07 -11.06 -6.83
CA VAL A 18 -19.94 -10.06 -6.20
C VAL A 18 -19.49 -8.66 -6.60
N LEU A 19 -18.20 -8.33 -6.50
CA LEU A 19 -17.68 -7.02 -6.89
C LEU A 19 -17.96 -6.69 -8.36
N LYS A 20 -17.87 -7.66 -9.27
CA LYS A 20 -18.20 -7.47 -10.69
C LYS A 20 -19.71 -7.32 -10.95
N SER A 21 -20.57 -7.87 -10.10
CA SER A 21 -22.03 -7.74 -10.21
C SER A 21 -22.54 -6.35 -9.81
N LEU A 22 -21.75 -5.60 -9.04
CA LEU A 22 -22.09 -4.26 -8.59
C LEU A 22 -21.82 -3.24 -9.70
N SER A 23 -22.87 -2.63 -10.25
CA SER A 23 -22.80 -1.69 -11.38
C SER A 23 -21.97 -0.42 -11.09
N PHE A 24 -21.75 -0.08 -9.82
CA PHE A 24 -20.92 1.05 -9.40
C PHE A 24 -19.42 0.72 -9.28
N VAL A 25 -19.05 -0.56 -9.30
CA VAL A 25 -17.64 -0.98 -9.24
C VAL A 25 -17.06 -0.92 -10.64
N LYS A 26 -16.42 0.20 -10.97
CA LYS A 26 -15.85 0.43 -12.31
C LYS A 26 -14.71 -0.54 -12.65
N LYS A 27 -13.88 -0.90 -11.66
CA LYS A 27 -12.69 -1.74 -11.85
C LYS A 27 -12.39 -2.52 -10.56
N ALA A 28 -12.58 -3.83 -10.60
CA ALA A 28 -12.08 -4.76 -9.58
C ALA A 28 -10.98 -5.62 -10.23
N LYS A 29 -9.78 -5.58 -9.68
CA LYS A 29 -8.64 -6.40 -10.10
C LYS A 29 -8.01 -7.05 -8.88
N PRO A 30 -7.63 -8.34 -8.95
CA PRO A 30 -6.77 -8.92 -7.93
C PRO A 30 -5.42 -8.20 -7.97
N ILE A 31 -4.88 -7.95 -6.78
CA ILE A 31 -3.56 -7.37 -6.56
C ILE A 31 -2.75 -8.42 -5.78
N SER A 32 -1.49 -8.63 -6.11
CA SER A 32 -0.62 -9.52 -5.33
C SER A 32 -0.36 -8.88 -3.96
N VAL A 33 -0.16 -9.70 -2.93
CA VAL A 33 0.25 -9.24 -1.60
C VAL A 33 1.52 -8.39 -1.69
N ASP A 34 2.50 -8.80 -2.50
CA ASP A 34 3.76 -8.06 -2.70
C ASP A 34 3.55 -6.65 -3.27
N SER A 35 2.54 -6.50 -4.13
CA SER A 35 2.20 -5.20 -4.70
C SER A 35 1.37 -4.32 -3.76
N VAL A 36 0.73 -4.91 -2.74
CA VAL A 36 0.07 -4.16 -1.65
C VAL A 36 1.13 -3.62 -0.71
N THR A 37 2.03 -4.48 -0.23
CA THR A 37 3.12 -4.10 0.68
C THR A 37 4.02 -3.03 0.06
N LEU A 38 4.45 -3.20 -1.20
CA LEU A 38 5.20 -2.17 -1.92
C LEU A 38 4.46 -0.82 -2.00
N TRP A 39 3.14 -0.83 -2.13
CA TRP A 39 2.36 0.41 -2.18
C TRP A 39 2.30 1.11 -0.83
N GLU A 40 2.19 0.35 0.25
CA GLU A 40 2.22 0.88 1.62
C GLU A 40 3.61 1.41 1.95
N ASP A 41 4.67 0.64 1.69
CA ASP A 41 6.06 1.06 1.89
C ASP A 41 6.39 2.36 1.14
N LEU A 42 5.97 2.47 -0.13
CA LEU A 42 6.19 3.68 -0.92
C LEU A 42 5.41 4.88 -0.38
N LYS A 43 4.19 4.66 0.13
CA LYS A 43 3.37 5.72 0.71
C LYS A 43 3.98 6.20 2.02
N ASP A 44 4.46 5.30 2.85
CA ASP A 44 5.09 5.61 4.13
C ASP A 44 6.42 6.35 3.90
N ALA A 45 7.26 5.87 2.98
CA ALA A 45 8.48 6.56 2.58
C ALA A 45 8.21 7.97 2.03
N ALA A 46 7.17 8.14 1.21
CA ALA A 46 6.78 9.46 0.71
C ALA A 46 6.31 10.39 1.85
N GLU A 47 5.63 9.84 2.85
CA GLU A 47 5.15 10.57 4.02
C GLU A 47 6.32 11.00 4.92
N GLU A 48 7.31 10.13 5.13
CA GLU A 48 8.55 10.46 5.84
C GLU A 48 9.32 11.59 5.14
N VAL A 49 9.51 11.51 3.82
CA VAL A 49 10.15 12.60 3.06
C VAL A 49 9.37 13.90 3.20
N ARG A 50 8.03 13.84 3.20
CA ARG A 50 7.18 15.01 3.38
C ARG A 50 7.33 15.61 4.79
N LEU A 51 7.35 14.78 5.83
CA LEU A 51 7.53 15.21 7.22
C LEU A 51 8.93 15.77 7.48
N HIS A 52 9.95 15.22 6.82
CA HIS A 52 11.32 15.74 6.86
C HIS A 52 11.41 17.12 6.22
N LYS A 53 10.81 17.30 5.04
CA LYS A 53 10.73 18.62 4.38
C LYS A 53 9.96 19.66 5.20
N GLN A 54 9.04 19.23 6.07
CA GLN A 54 8.34 20.10 7.03
C GLN A 54 9.14 20.39 8.31
N GLY A 55 10.34 19.82 8.46
CA GLY A 55 11.19 20.00 9.64
C GLY A 55 10.72 19.25 10.89
N LYS A 56 9.75 18.32 10.76
CA LYS A 56 9.17 17.59 11.89
C LYS A 56 9.97 16.35 12.29
N ILE A 57 10.74 15.80 11.37
CA ILE A 57 11.59 14.62 11.61
C ILE A 57 12.97 14.83 10.97
N LYS A 58 14.02 14.38 11.65
CA LYS A 58 15.36 14.25 11.07
C LYS A 58 15.45 12.89 10.41
N LEU A 59 15.65 12.84 9.10
CA LEU A 59 16.00 11.59 8.44
C LEU A 59 17.39 11.18 8.88
N LYS A 60 17.59 9.87 9.08
CA LYS A 60 18.94 9.31 9.23
C LYS A 60 19.71 9.54 7.93
N THR A 61 20.95 9.96 8.07
CA THR A 61 21.86 10.09 6.94
C THR A 61 22.22 8.70 6.39
N ALA A 62 22.60 8.64 5.11
CA ALA A 62 23.07 7.39 4.50
C ALA A 62 24.26 6.77 5.25
N GLN A 63 25.02 7.59 5.98
CA GLN A 63 26.13 7.16 6.82
C GLN A 63 25.64 6.45 8.09
N GLU A 64 24.66 7.00 8.79
CA GLU A 64 24.04 6.37 9.97
C GLU A 64 23.31 5.06 9.64
N LEU A 65 22.76 4.94 8.43
CA LEU A 65 22.17 3.69 7.92
C LEU A 65 23.22 2.59 7.68
N LEU A 66 24.43 2.97 7.25
CA LEU A 66 25.52 2.02 7.01
C LEU A 66 26.16 1.54 8.32
N ASP A 67 26.15 2.35 9.38
CA ASP A 67 26.71 1.99 10.69
C ASP A 67 25.80 1.05 11.52
N GLU A 68 24.54 0.87 11.14
CA GLU A 68 23.56 -0.01 11.83
C GLU A 68 23.47 -1.44 11.26
N LEU A 69 24.19 -1.76 10.18
CA LEU A 69 24.26 -3.08 9.54
C LEU A 69 25.55 -3.82 9.90
#